data_AF-A0A1G6XT46-F1
#
_entry.id   AF-A0A1G6XT46-F1
#
_cell.length_a   1.000
_cell.length_b   1.000
_cell.length_c   1.000
_cell.angle_alpha   90.00
_cell.angle_beta   90.00
_cell.angle_gamma   90.00
#
_symmetry.space_group_name_H-M   'P 1'
#
loop_
_entity.id
_entity.type
_entity.pdbx_description
1 polymer ?
#
loop_
_entity_poly.entity_id
_entity_poly.type
_entity_poly.pdbx_seq_one_letter_code
_entity_poly.pdbx_strand_id
1 'polypeptide(L)'
;MKTRDLLLVIAGIALVAFLWAAPEETTPHLPRDTTHAPYLTLFQQEGKKAAEAFCKDCHGQPGMEFPPEHPDPNRCLFCHKATP
;
A
#
# COMPACT_ATOMS: atom_id res chain seq x y z
N MET A 1 -23.71 -11.28 30.00
CA MET A 1 -23.01 -10.10 29.43
C MET A 1 -23.61 -8.85 30.04
N LYS A 2 -22.79 -7.94 30.54
CA LYS A 2 -23.22 -6.61 30.97
C LYS A 2 -23.55 -5.76 29.74
N THR A 3 -24.30 -4.68 29.91
CA THR A 3 -24.65 -3.75 28.82
C THR A 3 -23.41 -3.25 28.07
N ARG A 4 -22.30 -3.02 28.78
CA ARG A 4 -21.01 -2.61 28.20
C ARG A 4 -20.39 -3.68 27.30
N ASP A 5 -20.49 -4.94 27.70
CA ASP A 5 -19.97 -6.06 26.90
C ASP A 5 -20.76 -6.19 25.60
N LEU A 6 -22.09 -6.00 25.66
CA LEU A 6 -22.96 -6.02 24.49
C LEU A 6 -22.66 -4.86 23.54
N LEU A 7 -22.47 -3.64 24.06
CA LEU A 7 -22.11 -2.47 23.25
C LEU A 7 -20.76 -2.66 22.55
N LEU A 8 -19.77 -3.21 23.25
CA LEU A 8 -18.46 -3.50 22.67
C LEU A 8 -18.56 -4.51 21.52
N VAL A 9 -19.33 -5.58 21.71
CA VAL A 9 -19.54 -6.60 20.67
C VAL A 9 -20.24 -6.00 19.45
N ILE A 10 -21.29 -5.20 19.66
CA ILE A 10 -22.00 -4.53 18.55
C ILE A 10 -21.06 -3.59 17.79
N ALA A 11 -20.27 -2.78 18.49
CA ALA A 11 -19.30 -1.88 17.87
C ALA A 11 -18.21 -2.65 17.09
N GLY A 12 -17.73 -3.78 17.63
CA GLY A 12 -16.78 -4.65 16.95
C GLY A 12 -17.34 -5.25 15.66
N ILE A 13 -18.58 -5.77 15.71
CA ILE A 13 -19.26 -6.31 14.53
C ILE A 13 -19.45 -5.22 13.47
N ALA A 14 -19.88 -4.03 13.87
CA ALA A 14 -20.07 -2.90 12.96
C ALA A 14 -18.75 -2.49 12.29
N LEU A 15 -17.65 -2.43 13.04
CA LEU A 15 -16.34 -2.11 12.51
C LEU A 15 -15.87 -3.16 11.48
N VAL A 16 -16.00 -4.46 11.79
CA VAL A 16 -15.63 -5.52 10.87
C VAL A 16 -16.48 -5.49 9.61
N ALA A 17 -17.81 -5.33 9.74
CA ALA A 17 -18.71 -5.23 8.59
C ALA A 17 -18.36 -4.03 7.69
N PHE A 18 -18.03 -2.88 8.29
CA PHE A 18 -17.57 -1.70 7.56
C PHE A 18 -16.27 -1.95 6.79
N LEU A 19 -15.27 -2.56 7.45
CA LEU A 19 -13.99 -2.88 6.80
C LEU A 19 -14.13 -3.96 5.72
N TRP A 20 -15.06 -4.90 5.86
CA TRP A 20 -15.35 -5.93 4.85
C TRP A 20 -16.01 -5.35 3.59
N ALA A 21 -16.73 -4.24 3.72
CA ALA A 21 -17.32 -3.52 2.60
C ALA A 21 -16.35 -2.58 1.87
N ALA A 22 -15.05 -2.61 2.22
CA ALA A 22 -14.05 -1.81 1.53
C ALA A 22 -13.99 -2.18 0.03
N PRO A 23 -13.86 -1.19 -0.87
CA PRO A 23 -13.77 -1.44 -2.30
C PRO A 23 -12.49 -2.21 -2.65
N GLU A 24 -12.47 -2.81 -3.85
CA GLU A 24 -11.27 -3.42 -4.40
C GLU A 24 -10.14 -2.40 -4.55
N GLU A 25 -8.91 -2.91 -4.54
CA GLU A 25 -7.75 -2.05 -4.73
C GLU A 25 -7.69 -1.47 -6.14
N THR A 26 -7.40 -0.17 -6.22
CA THR A 26 -7.40 0.57 -7.49
C THR A 26 -6.00 0.95 -7.96
N THR A 27 -4.98 0.72 -7.13
CA THR A 27 -3.60 1.11 -7.43
C THR A 27 -2.86 0.02 -8.19
N PRO A 28 -2.05 0.37 -9.21
CA PRO A 28 -1.30 -0.61 -9.98
C PRO A 28 -0.21 -1.27 -9.13
N HIS A 29 0.01 -2.56 -9.35
CA HIS A 29 1.13 -3.30 -8.75
C HIS A 29 2.48 -2.83 -9.31
N LEU A 30 3.55 -3.12 -8.57
CA LEU A 30 4.91 -2.90 -9.04
C LEU A 30 5.17 -3.78 -10.29
N PRO A 31 5.65 -3.19 -11.41
CA PRO A 31 5.94 -3.95 -12.61
C PRO A 31 7.00 -5.04 -12.37
N ARG A 32 6.87 -6.15 -13.10
CA ARG A 32 7.84 -7.26 -13.10
C ARG A 32 8.70 -7.23 -14.36
N ASP A 33 9.39 -6.12 -14.55
CA ASP A 33 10.29 -5.92 -15.69
C ASP A 33 11.76 -5.83 -15.23
N THR A 34 12.65 -5.69 -16.20
CA THR A 34 14.10 -5.61 -15.96
C THR A 34 14.52 -4.34 -15.20
N THR A 35 13.75 -3.25 -15.34
CA THR A 35 13.99 -1.99 -14.63
C THR A 35 13.67 -2.11 -13.14
N HIS A 36 12.59 -2.84 -12.80
CA HIS A 36 12.09 -2.96 -11.43
C HIS A 36 12.61 -4.20 -10.68
N ALA A 37 13.19 -5.18 -11.40
CA ALA A 37 13.70 -6.42 -10.82
C ALA A 37 14.68 -6.25 -9.63
N PRO A 38 15.64 -5.28 -9.64
CA PRO A 38 16.52 -5.06 -8.50
C PRO A 38 15.74 -4.67 -7.22
N TYR A 39 14.73 -3.83 -7.35
CA TYR A 39 13.91 -3.38 -6.21
C TYR A 39 12.95 -4.47 -5.72
N LEU A 40 12.48 -5.36 -6.61
CA LEU A 40 11.77 -6.57 -6.19
C LEU A 40 12.67 -7.48 -5.35
N THR A 41 13.92 -7.66 -5.77
CA THR A 41 14.89 -8.47 -5.03
C THR A 41 15.17 -7.86 -3.66
N LEU A 42 15.38 -6.54 -3.61
CA LEU A 42 15.59 -5.82 -2.36
C LEU A 42 14.36 -5.89 -1.45
N PHE A 43 13.14 -5.78 -2.00
CA PHE A 43 11.89 -5.95 -1.25
C PHE A 43 11.80 -7.34 -0.62
N GLN A 44 12.21 -8.39 -1.32
CA GLN A 44 12.18 -9.76 -0.81
C GLN A 44 13.21 -10.01 0.30
N GLN A 45 14.37 -9.35 0.22
CA GLN A 45 15.47 -9.54 1.16
C GLN A 45 15.35 -8.67 2.41
N GLU A 46 15.00 -7.39 2.24
CA GLU A 46 15.09 -6.36 3.28
C GLU A 46 13.74 -5.68 3.58
N GLY A 47 12.72 -5.97 2.76
CA GLY A 47 11.36 -5.48 2.96
C GLY A 47 11.05 -4.15 2.26
N LYS A 48 9.81 -3.69 2.47
CA LYS A 48 9.21 -2.55 1.75
C LYS A 48 10.02 -1.26 1.85
N LYS A 49 10.44 -0.90 3.07
CA LYS A 49 11.11 0.37 3.33
C LYS A 49 12.47 0.49 2.65
N ALA A 50 13.21 -0.63 2.57
CA ALA A 50 14.51 -0.65 1.91
C ALA A 50 14.35 -0.44 0.40
N ALA A 51 13.42 -1.15 -0.23
CA ALA A 51 13.16 -1.02 -1.66
C ALA A 51 12.59 0.36 -2.05
N GLU A 52 11.66 0.90 -1.26
CA GLU A 52 10.97 2.16 -1.60
C GLU A 52 11.84 3.42 -1.46
N ALA A 53 13.02 3.31 -0.84
CA ALA A 53 13.97 4.41 -0.70
C ALA A 53 14.50 4.93 -2.05
N PHE A 54 14.53 4.07 -3.07
CA PHE A 54 15.11 4.36 -4.40
C PHE A 54 14.07 4.76 -5.44
N CYS A 55 12.77 4.63 -5.15
CA CYS A 55 11.71 4.87 -6.15
C CYS A 55 11.72 6.32 -6.67
N LYS A 56 12.08 7.28 -5.81
CA LYS A 56 12.13 8.72 -6.14
C LYS A 56 13.33 9.13 -6.99
N ASP A 57 14.28 8.22 -7.22
CA ASP A 57 15.39 8.46 -8.14
C ASP A 57 14.90 8.56 -9.59
N CYS A 58 13.72 7.98 -9.89
CA CYS A 58 13.07 8.10 -11.19
C CYS A 58 11.63 8.63 -11.09
N HIS A 59 10.82 8.17 -10.14
CA HIS A 59 9.43 8.62 -10.01
C HIS A 59 9.32 9.97 -9.28
N GLY A 60 8.55 10.88 -9.85
CA GLY A 60 8.48 12.28 -9.40
C GLY A 60 9.54 13.19 -10.01
N GLN A 61 10.37 12.67 -10.91
CA GLN A 61 11.34 13.45 -11.71
C GLN A 61 10.72 13.90 -13.04
N PRO A 62 11.34 14.85 -13.76
CA PRO A 62 10.87 15.27 -15.07
C PRO A 62 10.66 14.09 -16.03
N GLY A 63 9.46 13.95 -16.58
CA GLY A 63 9.05 12.85 -17.45
C GLY A 63 8.48 11.62 -16.74
N MET A 64 8.47 11.59 -15.41
CA MET A 64 7.83 10.59 -14.56
C MET A 64 7.15 11.26 -13.36
N GLU A 65 6.57 12.43 -13.58
CA GLU A 65 5.87 13.20 -12.56
C GLU A 65 4.69 12.39 -12.00
N PHE A 66 4.46 12.54 -10.69
CA PHE A 66 3.27 11.97 -10.10
C PHE A 66 2.02 12.72 -10.56
N PRO A 67 0.87 12.03 -10.70
CA PRO A 67 -0.41 12.69 -10.91
C PRO A 67 -0.70 13.72 -9.80
N PRO A 68 -1.50 14.78 -10.08
CA PRO A 68 -1.83 15.81 -9.09
C PRO A 68 -2.47 15.25 -7.81
N GLU A 69 -3.22 14.16 -7.92
CA GLU A 69 -3.93 13.51 -6.82
C GLU A 69 -3.08 12.44 -6.10
N HIS A 70 -1.82 12.23 -6.51
CA HIS A 70 -0.96 11.24 -5.89
C HIS A 70 -0.63 11.65 -4.45
N PRO A 71 -0.75 10.72 -3.47
CA PRO A 71 -0.42 11.02 -2.08
C PRO A 71 1.09 11.28 -1.89
N ASP A 72 1.48 11.67 -0.69
CA ASP A 72 2.88 11.88 -0.34
C ASP A 72 3.76 10.64 -0.67
N PRO A 73 4.81 10.76 -1.52
CA PRO A 73 5.54 9.62 -2.09
C PRO A 73 6.62 9.08 -1.13
N ASN A 74 6.19 8.67 0.06
CA ASN A 74 7.07 8.17 1.12
C ASN A 74 6.85 6.69 1.45
N ARG A 75 5.77 6.08 0.95
CA ARG A 75 5.39 4.67 1.21
C ARG A 75 4.87 3.98 -0.05
N CYS A 76 5.67 3.97 -1.12
CA CYS A 76 5.29 3.47 -2.44
C CYS A 76 4.70 2.05 -2.40
N LEU A 77 5.37 1.12 -1.71
CA LEU A 77 5.01 -0.30 -1.68
C LEU A 77 3.87 -0.63 -0.68
N PHE A 78 3.26 0.40 -0.08
CA PHE A 78 2.03 0.23 0.68
C PHE A 78 0.83 0.09 -0.25
N CYS A 79 0.75 0.97 -1.26
CA CYS A 79 -0.31 0.95 -2.27
C CYS A 79 0.12 0.19 -3.53
N HIS A 80 1.33 0.41 -4.03
CA HIS A 80 1.88 -0.29 -5.20
C HIS A 80 2.50 -1.63 -4.79
N LYS A 81 1.67 -2.62 -4.47
CA LYS A 81 2.11 -3.92 -3.95
C LYS A 81 3.08 -4.63 -4.92
N ALA A 82 4.15 -5.20 -4.37
CA ALA A 82 5.15 -5.96 -5.13
C ALA A 82 4.76 -7.43 -5.36
N THR A 83 3.72 -7.90 -4.68
CA THR A 83 3.05 -9.17 -4.94
C THR A 83 1.66 -8.88 -5.51
N PRO A 84 1.12 -9.75 -6.38
CA PRO A 84 -0.33 -9.82 -6.60
C PRO A 84 -1.03 -10.13 -5.28
#